data_AF-A0A973ZGV7-F1
#
_entry.id   AF-A0A973ZGV7-F1
#
_cell.length_a   1.000
_cell.length_b   1.000
_cell.length_c   1.000
_cell.angle_alpha   90.00
_cell.angle_beta   90.00
_cell.angle_gamma   90.00
#
_symmetry.space_group_name_H-M   'P 1'
#
loop_
_entity.id
_entity.type
_entity.pdbx_description
1 polymer ?
#
loop_
_entity_poly.entity_id
_entity_poly.type
_entity_poly.pdbx_seq_one_letter_code
_entity_poly.pdbx_strand_id
1 'polypeptide(L)'
;MWRWRGVPRGIRWIVAVQVVVLSYGGVVHVVQLATGGRQPYPWAPAWLAAYFISLTVLDFLAAGLLGVRRAAGLWLSVAILVTDAAANAYAVYSLTGAQPIARVGQAIITALAVGAVVSARRVRPWLWPAGSRPGG
;
A
#
# COMPACT_ATOMS: atom_id res chain seq x y z
N MET A 1 23.27 -3.22 1.80
CA MET A 1 23.22 -2.84 0.36
C MET A 1 23.56 -3.97 -0.64
N TRP A 2 24.09 -5.13 -0.22
CA TRP A 2 24.44 -6.25 -1.13
C TRP A 2 23.23 -6.85 -1.88
N ARG A 3 22.06 -6.91 -1.22
CA ARG A 3 20.83 -7.54 -1.74
C ARG A 3 20.25 -6.93 -3.02
N TRP A 4 20.69 -5.75 -3.44
CA TRP A 4 20.16 -5.06 -4.64
C TRP A 4 21.20 -4.94 -5.76
N ARG A 5 22.37 -5.56 -5.61
CA ARG A 5 23.38 -5.63 -6.69
C ARG A 5 22.81 -6.43 -7.86
N GLY A 6 23.05 -5.95 -9.08
CA GLY A 6 22.56 -6.56 -10.33
C GLY A 6 21.11 -6.23 -10.71
N VAL A 7 20.35 -5.52 -9.86
CA VAL A 7 18.98 -5.09 -10.21
C VAL A 7 19.03 -3.77 -11.00
N PRO A 8 18.33 -3.65 -12.15
CA PRO A 8 18.27 -2.42 -12.93
C PRO A 8 17.81 -1.23 -12.09
N ARG A 9 18.41 -0.05 -12.34
CA ARG A 9 18.08 1.19 -11.60
C ARG A 9 16.58 1.52 -11.63
N GLY A 10 15.92 1.33 -12.77
CA GLY A 10 14.47 1.57 -12.90
C GLY A 10 13.62 0.69 -11.98
N ILE A 11 13.97 -0.60 -11.84
CA ILE A 11 13.26 -1.53 -10.94
C ILE A 11 13.48 -1.13 -9.48
N ARG A 12 14.71 -0.73 -9.13
CA ARG A 12 15.02 -0.24 -7.78
C ARG A 12 14.19 1.00 -7.44
N TRP A 13 14.03 1.92 -8.38
CA TRP A 13 13.20 3.11 -8.19
C TRP A 13 11.72 2.76 -8.02
N ILE A 14 11.16 1.89 -8.87
CA ILE A 14 9.77 1.44 -8.75
C ILE A 14 9.51 0.85 -7.37
N VAL A 15 10.40 -0.04 -6.90
CA VAL A 15 10.26 -0.64 -5.57
C VAL A 15 10.42 0.40 -4.46
N ALA A 16 11.42 1.29 -4.56
CA ALA A 16 11.62 2.35 -3.57
C ALA A 16 10.38 3.25 -3.45
N VAL A 17 9.77 3.63 -4.57
CA VAL A 17 8.53 4.42 -4.59
C VAL A 17 7.40 3.65 -3.92
N GLN A 18 7.19 2.37 -4.24
CA GLN A 18 6.15 1.56 -3.58
C GLN A 18 6.37 1.45 -2.07
N VAL A 19 7.61 1.24 -1.64
CA VAL A 19 7.97 1.19 -0.21
C VAL A 19 7.65 2.51 0.48
N VAL A 20 8.00 3.64 -0.13
CA VAL A 20 7.70 4.98 0.42
C VAL A 20 6.19 5.22 0.48
N VAL A 21 5.45 4.90 -0.58
CA VAL A 21 3.99 5.04 -0.64
C VAL A 21 3.30 4.25 0.46
N LEU A 22 3.63 2.96 0.60
CA LEU A 22 3.07 2.10 1.64
C LEU A 22 3.44 2.62 3.04
N SER A 23 4.72 2.95 3.26
CA SER A 23 5.15 3.46 4.57
C SER A 23 4.44 4.76 4.92
N TYR A 24 4.22 5.65 3.95
CA TYR A 24 3.47 6.88 4.14
C TYR A 24 1.99 6.60 4.45
N GLY A 25 1.33 5.70 3.70
CA GLY A 25 -0.04 5.27 3.98
C GLY A 25 -0.20 4.69 5.39
N GLY A 26 0.73 3.81 5.78
CA GLY A 26 0.76 3.24 7.13
C GLY A 26 0.92 4.29 8.21
N VAL A 27 1.79 5.29 8.01
CA VAL A 27 1.93 6.44 8.92
C VAL A 27 0.63 7.25 9.00
N VAL A 28 -0.03 7.52 7.87
CA VAL A 28 -1.32 8.22 7.86
C VAL A 28 -2.36 7.47 8.70
N HIS A 29 -2.48 6.15 8.52
CA HIS A 29 -3.41 5.34 9.30
C HIS A 29 -3.05 5.28 10.79
N VAL A 30 -1.77 5.23 11.13
CA VAL A 30 -1.31 5.30 12.53
C VAL A 30 -1.68 6.64 13.15
N VAL A 31 -1.46 7.75 12.45
CA VAL A 31 -1.84 9.09 12.91
C VAL A 31 -3.35 9.16 13.12
N GLN A 32 -4.15 8.69 12.15
CA GLN A 32 -5.62 8.65 12.26
C GLN A 32 -6.07 7.83 13.47
N LEU A 33 -5.46 6.67 13.71
CA LEU A 33 -5.73 5.83 14.87
C LEU A 33 -5.37 6.53 16.18
N ALA A 34 -4.20 7.18 16.24
CA ALA A 34 -3.72 7.87 17.43
C ALA A 34 -4.53 9.11 17.78
N THR A 35 -4.99 9.88 16.78
CA THR A 35 -5.75 11.12 16.99
C THR A 35 -7.26 10.90 17.08
N GLY A 36 -7.77 9.77 16.55
CA GLY A 36 -9.20 9.51 16.43
C GLY A 36 -9.87 8.88 17.67
N GLY A 37 -9.10 8.56 18.73
CA GLY A 37 -9.64 8.06 19.99
C GLY A 37 -10.35 6.71 19.86
N ARG A 38 -11.52 6.55 20.50
CA ARG A 38 -12.27 5.27 20.52
C ARG A 38 -12.93 4.92 19.19
N GLN A 39 -13.15 5.89 18.31
CA GLN A 39 -13.72 5.70 16.97
C GLN A 39 -12.89 6.48 15.95
N PRO A 40 -11.82 5.88 15.41
CA PRO A 40 -10.91 6.59 14.50
C PRO A 40 -11.53 7.07 13.19
N TYR A 41 -12.59 6.38 12.76
CA TYR A 41 -13.33 6.69 11.53
C TYR A 41 -14.83 6.77 11.83
N PRO A 42 -15.31 7.84 12.50
CA PRO A 42 -16.71 7.94 12.95
C PRO A 42 -17.70 8.06 11.79
N TRP A 43 -17.24 8.47 10.62
CA TRP A 43 -18.01 8.58 9.38
C TRP A 43 -18.14 7.25 8.62
N ALA A 44 -17.33 6.24 8.97
CA ALA A 44 -17.22 5.00 8.22
C ALA A 44 -18.09 3.90 8.85
N PRO A 45 -18.75 3.05 8.05
CA PRO A 45 -19.31 1.79 8.52
C PRO A 45 -18.22 0.91 9.17
N ALA A 46 -18.62 0.05 10.11
CA ALA A 46 -17.67 -0.75 10.92
C ALA A 46 -16.67 -1.56 10.09
N TRP A 47 -17.11 -2.15 8.97
CA TRP A 47 -16.23 -2.93 8.09
C TRP A 47 -15.14 -2.07 7.43
N LEU A 48 -15.47 -0.83 7.06
CA LEU A 48 -14.56 0.11 6.40
C LEU A 48 -13.55 0.68 7.40
N ALA A 49 -14.02 0.99 8.62
CA ALA A 49 -13.15 1.37 9.72
C ALA A 49 -12.16 0.24 10.07
N ALA A 50 -12.64 -1.01 10.18
CA ALA A 50 -11.79 -2.18 10.42
C ALA A 50 -10.76 -2.37 9.29
N TYR A 51 -11.15 -2.13 8.04
CA TYR A 51 -10.25 -2.16 6.89
C TYR A 51 -9.13 -1.12 7.04
N PHE A 52 -9.43 0.16 7.25
CA PHE A 52 -8.39 1.20 7.42
C PHE A 52 -7.50 0.97 8.64
N ILE A 53 -8.05 0.42 9.73
CA ILE A 53 -7.24 0.01 10.88
C ILE A 53 -6.27 -1.10 10.48
N SER A 54 -6.71 -2.10 9.70
CA SER A 54 -5.82 -3.20 9.26
C SER A 54 -4.65 -2.70 8.40
N LEU A 55 -4.83 -1.63 7.64
CA LEU A 55 -3.77 -1.03 6.82
C LEU A 55 -2.60 -0.51 7.66
N THR A 56 -2.82 -0.10 8.92
CA THR A 56 -1.74 0.29 9.85
C THR A 56 -0.65 -0.78 9.98
N VAL A 57 -1.01 -2.06 9.83
CA VAL A 57 -0.07 -3.19 9.90
C VAL A 57 0.31 -3.67 8.50
N LEU A 58 -0.68 -3.81 7.62
CA LEU A 58 -0.48 -4.39 6.29
C LEU A 58 0.48 -3.55 5.43
N ASP A 59 0.42 -2.22 5.55
CA ASP A 59 1.30 -1.31 4.81
C ASP A 59 2.77 -1.51 5.16
N PHE A 60 3.11 -1.50 6.45
CA PHE A 60 4.48 -1.73 6.90
C PHE A 60 4.97 -3.14 6.59
N LEU A 61 4.08 -4.14 6.68
CA LEU A 61 4.40 -5.51 6.30
C LEU A 61 4.74 -5.61 4.80
N ALA A 62 3.91 -5.02 3.94
CA ALA A 62 4.14 -4.99 2.50
C ALA A 62 5.43 -4.24 2.14
N ALA A 63 5.63 -3.06 2.75
CA ALA A 63 6.84 -2.25 2.58
C ALA A 63 8.11 -3.02 3.00
N GLY A 64 8.08 -3.68 4.16
CA GLY A 64 9.17 -4.49 4.68
C GLY A 64 9.50 -5.67 3.77
N LEU A 65 8.50 -6.46 3.39
CA LEU A 65 8.65 -7.61 2.49
C LEU A 65 9.19 -7.19 1.12
N LEU A 66 8.68 -6.09 0.57
CA LEU A 66 9.12 -5.58 -0.72
C LEU A 66 10.56 -5.02 -0.64
N GLY A 67 10.90 -4.32 0.44
CA GLY A 67 12.25 -3.82 0.72
C GLY A 67 13.30 -4.93 0.82
N VAL A 68 12.92 -6.10 1.33
CA VAL A 68 13.76 -7.31 1.34
C VAL A 68 13.61 -8.19 0.09
N ARG A 69 13.04 -7.66 -1.00
CA ARG A 69 12.87 -8.30 -2.32
C ARG A 69 12.00 -9.57 -2.32
N ARG A 70 10.99 -9.68 -1.45
CA ARG A 70 10.06 -10.83 -1.47
C ARG A 70 8.92 -10.59 -2.45
N ALA A 71 8.64 -11.58 -3.30
CA ALA A 71 7.50 -11.54 -4.21
C ALA A 71 6.16 -11.42 -3.47
N ALA A 72 6.07 -11.96 -2.24
CA ALA A 72 4.91 -11.77 -1.37
C ALA A 72 4.64 -10.28 -1.07
N GLY A 73 5.68 -9.47 -0.87
CA GLY A 73 5.54 -8.03 -0.65
C GLY A 73 4.97 -7.28 -1.86
N LEU A 74 5.34 -7.71 -3.08
CA LEU A 74 4.80 -7.13 -4.31
C LEU A 74 3.30 -7.40 -4.45
N TRP A 75 2.89 -8.65 -4.29
CA TRP A 75 1.48 -9.00 -4.42
C TRP A 75 0.62 -8.42 -3.30
N LEU A 76 1.15 -8.38 -2.08
CA LEU A 76 0.49 -7.71 -0.96
C LEU A 76 0.36 -6.20 -1.23
N SER A 77 1.40 -5.53 -1.73
CA SER A 77 1.34 -4.11 -2.12
C SER A 77 0.26 -3.85 -3.17
N VAL A 78 0.18 -4.69 -4.20
CA VAL A 78 -0.86 -4.57 -5.24
C VAL A 78 -2.24 -4.76 -4.64
N ALA A 79 -2.44 -5.79 -3.82
CA ALA A 79 -3.72 -6.04 -3.18
C ALA A 79 -4.15 -4.88 -2.27
N ILE A 80 -3.24 -4.35 -1.46
CA ILE A 80 -3.49 -3.18 -0.59
C ILE A 80 -3.91 -1.98 -1.44
N LEU A 81 -3.09 -1.55 -2.41
CA LEU A 81 -3.38 -0.33 -3.17
C LEU A 81 -4.69 -0.44 -3.96
N VAL A 82 -4.98 -1.61 -4.53
CA VAL A 82 -6.25 -1.84 -5.26
C VAL A 82 -7.45 -1.80 -4.32
N THR A 83 -7.36 -2.50 -3.18
CA THR A 83 -8.46 -2.51 -2.20
C THR A 83 -8.63 -1.15 -1.53
N ASP A 84 -7.56 -0.39 -1.34
CA ASP A 84 -7.58 0.93 -0.72
C ASP A 84 -8.20 1.95 -1.68
N ALA A 85 -7.85 1.88 -2.97
CA ALA A 85 -8.52 2.66 -4.00
C ALA A 85 -10.03 2.35 -4.06
N ALA A 86 -10.44 1.09 -3.87
CA ALA A 86 -11.86 0.71 -3.84
C ALA A 86 -12.57 1.20 -2.57
N ALA A 87 -11.93 1.09 -1.41
CA ALA A 87 -12.44 1.56 -0.13
C ALA A 87 -12.61 3.08 -0.12
N ASN A 88 -11.63 3.82 -0.64
CA ASN A 88 -11.70 5.27 -0.78
C ASN A 88 -12.73 5.67 -1.86
N ALA A 89 -12.88 4.93 -2.96
CA ALA A 89 -13.95 5.17 -3.93
C ALA A 89 -15.33 5.05 -3.27
N TYR A 90 -15.55 3.97 -2.51
CA TYR A 90 -16.79 3.79 -1.77
C TYR A 90 -17.03 4.94 -0.78
N ALA A 91 -16.02 5.33 -0.01
CA ALA A 91 -16.11 6.45 0.92
C ALA A 91 -16.47 7.77 0.22
N VAL A 92 -15.88 8.05 -0.94
CA VAL A 92 -16.06 9.31 -1.66
C VAL A 92 -17.37 9.37 -2.44
N TYR A 93 -17.81 8.26 -3.03
CA TYR A 93 -18.93 8.24 -3.98
C TYR A 93 -20.22 7.65 -3.42
N SER A 94 -20.14 6.82 -2.37
CA SER A 94 -21.31 6.15 -1.77
C SER A 94 -21.71 6.72 -0.40
N LEU A 95 -20.79 7.37 0.32
CA LEU A 95 -21.11 8.07 1.57
C LEU A 95 -21.36 9.56 1.32
N THR A 96 -22.17 10.18 2.17
CA THR A 96 -22.50 11.60 2.09
C THR A 96 -21.39 12.47 2.68
N GLY A 97 -21.23 13.70 2.17
CA GLY A 97 -20.32 14.69 2.77
C GLY A 97 -18.85 14.61 2.35
N ALA A 98 -18.51 13.89 1.27
CA ALA A 98 -17.14 13.83 0.76
C ALA A 98 -16.66 15.20 0.25
N GLN A 99 -15.63 15.75 0.88
CA GLN A 99 -15.04 17.03 0.51
C GLN A 99 -14.28 16.95 -0.83
N PRO A 100 -14.12 18.06 -1.58
CA PRO A 100 -13.38 18.06 -2.86
C PRO A 100 -11.96 17.48 -2.75
N ILE A 101 -11.27 17.77 -1.64
CA ILE A 101 -9.92 17.23 -1.38
C ILE A 101 -9.90 15.69 -1.27
N ALA A 102 -10.99 15.07 -0.82
CA ALA A 102 -11.10 13.61 -0.75
C ALA A 102 -11.13 12.98 -2.15
N ARG A 103 -11.71 13.68 -3.15
CA ARG A 103 -11.70 13.22 -4.56
C ARG A 103 -10.30 13.28 -5.16
N VAL A 104 -9.50 14.28 -4.77
CA VAL A 104 -8.08 14.37 -5.16
C VAL A 104 -7.29 13.22 -4.54
N GLY A 105 -7.49 12.96 -3.24
CA GLY A 105 -6.89 11.81 -2.56
C GLY A 105 -7.24 10.49 -3.25
N GLN A 106 -8.52 10.28 -3.58
CA GLN A 106 -8.98 9.11 -4.33
C GLN A 106 -8.30 8.97 -5.70
N ALA A 107 -8.15 10.07 -6.45
CA ALA A 107 -7.48 10.03 -7.76
C ALA A 107 -6.01 9.64 -7.62
N ILE A 108 -5.31 10.14 -6.60
CA ILE A 108 -3.92 9.78 -6.30
C ILE A 108 -3.81 8.30 -5.96
N ILE A 109 -4.62 7.79 -5.02
CA ILE A 109 -4.60 6.39 -4.61
C ILE A 109 -4.91 5.47 -5.80
N THR A 110 -5.88 5.86 -6.65
CA THR A 110 -6.21 5.12 -7.88
C THR A 110 -5.02 5.07 -8.85
N ALA A 111 -4.33 6.19 -9.08
CA ALA A 111 -3.16 6.23 -9.94
C ALA A 111 -2.02 5.35 -9.40
N LEU A 112 -1.81 5.35 -8.08
CA LEU A 112 -0.84 4.48 -7.41
C LEU A 112 -1.20 2.99 -7.57
N ALA A 113 -2.48 2.64 -7.41
CA ALA A 113 -2.96 1.27 -7.61
C ALA A 113 -2.75 0.78 -9.05
N VAL A 114 -3.11 1.60 -10.04
CA VAL A 114 -2.86 1.28 -11.46
C VAL A 114 -1.37 1.14 -11.73
N GLY A 115 -0.54 2.06 -11.22
CA GLY A 115 0.91 2.00 -11.35
C GLY A 115 1.52 0.72 -10.76
N ALA A 116 1.02 0.30 -9.59
CA ALA A 116 1.44 -0.95 -8.94
C ALA A 116 1.08 -2.18 -9.80
N VAL A 117 -0.16 -2.27 -10.30
CA VAL A 117 -0.61 -3.37 -11.17
C VAL A 117 0.22 -3.43 -12.46
N VAL A 118 0.39 -2.30 -13.15
CA VAL A 118 1.12 -2.22 -14.42
C VAL A 118 2.59 -2.59 -14.23
N SER A 119 3.21 -2.14 -13.15
CA SER A 119 4.63 -2.41 -12.88
C SER A 119 4.91 -3.81 -12.32
N ALA A 120 3.91 -4.48 -11.74
CA ALA A 120 4.10 -5.77 -11.06
C ALA A 120 4.74 -6.84 -11.95
N ARG A 121 4.31 -6.98 -13.21
CA ARG A 121 4.90 -7.94 -14.15
C ARG A 121 6.38 -7.69 -14.41
N ARG A 122 6.79 -6.42 -14.45
CA ARG A 122 8.19 -6.02 -14.69
C ARG A 122 9.06 -6.20 -13.45
N VAL A 123 8.49 -5.98 -12.26
CA VAL A 123 9.20 -6.09 -10.98
C VAL A 123 9.35 -7.55 -10.54
N ARG A 124 8.33 -8.40 -10.74
CA ARG A 124 8.29 -9.80 -10.27
C ARG A 124 9.58 -10.60 -10.51
N PRO A 125 10.20 -10.61 -11.71
CA PRO A 125 11.40 -11.41 -11.97
C PRO A 125 12.60 -11.05 -11.09
N TRP A 126 12.60 -9.84 -10.51
CA TRP A 126 13.66 -9.34 -9.65
C TRP A 126 13.40 -9.60 -8.16
N LEU A 127 12.36 -10.36 -7.81
CA LEU A 127 11.99 -10.70 -6.44
C LEU A 127 12.11 -12.21 -6.19
N TRP A 128 12.40 -12.58 -4.94
CA TRP A 128 12.50 -13.97 -4.54
C TRP A 128 11.11 -14.57 -4.29
N PRO A 129 10.88 -15.83 -4.72
CA PRO A 129 9.69 -16.58 -4.36
C PRO A 129 9.48 -16.67 -2.83
N ALA A 130 8.23 -16.93 -2.45
CA ALA A 130 7.92 -17.33 -1.08
C ALA A 130 8.59 -18.68 -0.79
N GLY A 131 9.35 -18.78 0.31
CA GLY A 131 10.04 -20.01 0.72
C GLY A 131 11.54 -20.08 0.39
N SER A 132 12.07 -19.25 -0.52
CA SER A 132 13.51 -19.24 -0.80
C SER A 132 14.28 -18.64 0.39
N ARG A 133 15.06 -19.42 1.14
CA ARG A 133 15.97 -18.86 2.14
C ARG A 133 17.06 -18.06 1.43
N PRO A 134 17.39 -16.82 1.85
CA PRO A 134 18.51 -16.11 1.26
C PRO A 134 19.79 -16.74 1.83
N GLY A 135 20.47 -17.59 1.05
CA GLY A 135 21.79 -18.15 1.38
C GLY A 135 21.90 -19.67 1.46
N GLY A 136 21.11 -20.43 0.71
CA GLY A 136 21.37 -21.86 0.46
C GLY A 136 22.14 -22.06 -0.83
#